data_AF-A0A2E7VUT0-F1
#
_entry.id   AF-A0A2E7VUT0-F1
#
_cell.length_a   1.000
_cell.length_b   1.000
_cell.length_c   1.000
_cell.angle_alpha   90.00
_cell.angle_beta   90.00
_cell.angle_gamma   90.00
#
_symmetry.space_group_name_H-M   'P 1'
#
loop_
_entity.id
_entity.type
_entity.pdbx_description
1 polymer ?
#
loop_
_entity_poly.entity_id
_entity_poly.type
_entity_poly.pdbx_seq_one_letter_code
_entity_poly.pdbx_strand_id
1 'polypeptide(L)'
;MKLIKLIKLTFLSLIYITIISCSTTIINTDIVDSEKDTQIITKFDLKMSMFMAQVWSTIRVLEVSQINSPFDREALEIKNCISKLGAKNMNNIKTKEFIDIKEEFQSTNSSLKNTNIDSYITNYIQKLEVFMNYTENKMANTKYTKDNPIDDWENQIKNMMSIKFRKIEEGTANRNLRDAINGYRTERNKIMGPSAQILSKYDKIIHDSTMLFHMRNFVSNTLDIKDITDNQNIDYYFWRSNKEKFINNSICSE
;
A
#
# COMPACT_ATOMS: atom_id res chain seq x y z
N MET A 1 24.04 17.28 51.64
CA MET A 1 22.80 16.70 51.09
C MET A 1 21.83 17.70 50.43
N LYS A 2 21.97 19.03 50.61
CA LYS A 2 21.08 20.05 50.00
C LYS A 2 21.46 20.48 48.56
N LEU A 3 22.75 20.43 48.20
CA LEU A 3 23.25 20.89 46.89
C LEU A 3 22.84 19.98 45.70
N ILE A 4 22.85 18.66 45.91
CA ILE A 4 22.47 17.67 44.87
C ILE A 4 20.98 17.74 44.53
N LYS A 5 20.12 18.08 45.51
CA LYS A 5 18.68 18.30 45.27
C LYS A 5 18.43 19.57 44.44
N LEU A 6 19.21 20.63 44.66
CA LEU A 6 19.08 21.89 43.92
C LEU A 6 19.52 21.72 42.46
N ILE A 7 20.61 20.97 42.21
CA ILE A 7 21.10 20.66 40.86
C ILE A 7 20.12 19.77 40.09
N LYS A 8 19.50 18.78 40.75
CA LYS A 8 18.46 17.95 40.11
C LYS A 8 17.21 18.75 39.75
N LEU A 9 16.81 19.71 40.60
CA LEU A 9 15.66 20.57 40.32
C LEU A 9 15.93 21.50 39.13
N THR A 10 17.13 22.11 39.06
CA THR A 10 17.49 23.00 37.96
C THR A 10 17.66 22.27 36.63
N PHE A 11 18.18 21.03 36.64
CA PHE A 11 18.26 20.20 35.42
C PHE A 11 16.89 19.76 34.92
N LEU A 12 15.98 19.39 35.83
CA LEU A 12 14.59 19.06 35.48
C LEU A 12 13.84 20.27 34.92
N SER A 13 14.05 21.47 35.48
CA SER A 13 13.46 22.69 34.91
C SER A 13 14.05 23.05 33.55
N LEU A 14 15.34 22.81 33.31
CA LEU A 14 15.97 23.08 32.01
C LEU A 14 15.41 22.17 30.92
N ILE A 15 15.22 20.87 31.24
CA ILE A 15 14.60 19.87 30.35
C ILE A 15 13.14 20.22 30.09
N TYR A 16 12.39 20.66 31.11
CA TYR A 16 11.00 21.07 30.95
C TYR A 16 10.87 22.32 30.06
N ILE A 17 11.78 23.28 30.20
CA ILE A 17 11.83 24.48 29.35
C ILE A 17 12.25 24.11 27.91
N THR A 18 13.15 23.14 27.71
CA THR A 18 13.51 22.69 26.34
C THR A 18 12.40 21.89 25.67
N ILE A 19 11.62 21.09 26.42
CA ILE A 19 10.45 20.38 25.89
C ILE A 19 9.34 21.37 25.53
N ILE A 20 9.14 22.44 26.31
CA ILE A 20 8.16 23.49 26.01
C ILE A 20 8.67 24.40 24.87
N SER A 21 9.97 24.73 24.81
CA SER A 21 10.53 25.58 23.74
C SER A 21 10.73 24.84 22.41
N CYS A 22 10.75 23.51 22.39
CA CYS A 22 10.63 22.73 21.15
C CYS A 22 9.17 22.58 20.67
N SER A 23 8.19 23.06 21.45
CA SER A 23 6.76 23.03 21.11
C SER A 23 6.20 24.37 20.66
N THR A 24 6.99 25.44 20.63
CA THR A 24 6.61 26.69 19.94
C THR A 24 6.89 26.60 18.44
N THR A 25 6.35 25.56 17.80
CA THR A 25 5.86 25.76 16.43
C THR A 25 4.74 26.77 16.60
N ILE A 26 4.81 27.89 15.88
CA ILE A 26 3.73 28.87 15.77
C ILE A 26 2.43 28.09 15.56
N ILE A 27 1.63 27.96 16.61
CA ILE A 27 0.29 27.40 16.54
C ILE A 27 -0.49 28.48 15.84
N ASN A 28 -0.63 28.33 14.52
CA ASN A 28 -1.52 29.13 13.74
C ASN A 28 -2.92 28.92 14.33
N THR A 29 -3.56 29.99 14.78
CA THR A 29 -4.77 30.01 15.60
C THR A 29 -6.05 29.61 14.85
N ASP A 30 -5.95 28.84 13.76
CA ASP A 30 -7.10 28.36 12.98
C ASP A 30 -7.63 26.98 13.44
N ILE A 31 -7.31 26.56 14.68
CA ILE A 31 -7.59 25.20 15.20
C ILE A 31 -9.09 24.92 15.44
N VAL A 32 -9.96 25.93 15.38
CA VAL A 32 -11.35 25.85 15.88
C VAL A 32 -12.27 24.93 15.06
N ASP A 33 -11.91 24.53 13.83
CA ASP A 33 -12.73 23.66 12.96
C ASP A 33 -12.02 22.33 12.54
N SER A 34 -10.89 21.97 13.19
CA SER A 34 -9.94 20.91 12.74
C SER A 34 -10.31 19.45 13.08
N GLU A 35 -11.22 19.20 14.02
CA GLU A 35 -11.42 17.86 14.58
C GLU A 35 -12.14 16.91 13.60
N LYS A 36 -13.22 17.38 12.95
CA LYS A 36 -13.99 16.58 12.00
C LYS A 36 -13.16 16.20 10.77
N ASP A 37 -12.44 17.17 10.21
CA ASP A 37 -11.54 16.93 9.08
C ASP A 37 -10.41 15.97 9.48
N THR A 38 -9.84 16.12 10.67
CA THR A 38 -8.84 15.20 11.22
C THR A 38 -9.38 13.77 11.37
N GLN A 39 -10.62 13.61 11.86
CA GLN A 39 -11.26 12.29 11.99
C GLN A 39 -11.48 11.62 10.63
N ILE A 40 -11.99 12.37 9.64
CA ILE A 40 -12.23 11.85 8.28
C ILE A 40 -10.91 11.49 7.61
N ILE A 41 -9.91 12.35 7.71
CA ILE A 41 -8.57 12.11 7.19
C ILE A 41 -7.94 10.88 7.84
N THR A 42 -8.06 10.74 9.17
CA THR A 42 -7.54 9.56 9.90
C THR A 42 -8.23 8.28 9.44
N LYS A 43 -9.56 8.32 9.28
CA LYS A 43 -10.35 7.19 8.78
C LYS A 43 -9.93 6.80 7.36
N PHE A 44 -9.75 7.79 6.50
CA PHE A 44 -9.29 7.60 5.13
C PHE A 44 -7.88 6.98 5.11
N ASP A 45 -6.92 7.54 5.86
CA ASP A 45 -5.56 7.00 5.96
C ASP A 45 -5.59 5.53 6.38
N LEU A 46 -6.30 5.18 7.46
CA LEU A 46 -6.39 3.79 7.95
C LEU A 46 -7.03 2.85 6.93
N LYS A 47 -8.16 3.25 6.31
CA LYS A 47 -8.86 2.43 5.31
C LYS A 47 -7.99 2.23 4.07
N MET A 48 -7.34 3.30 3.60
CA MET A 48 -6.43 3.24 2.46
C MET A 48 -5.18 2.43 2.75
N SER A 49 -4.60 2.50 3.94
CA SER A 49 -3.47 1.65 4.34
C SER A 49 -3.80 0.17 4.20
N MET A 50 -4.96 -0.24 4.73
CA MET A 50 -5.44 -1.62 4.66
C MET A 50 -5.76 -2.04 3.22
N PHE A 51 -6.47 -1.19 2.47
CA PHE A 51 -6.85 -1.50 1.10
C PHE A 51 -5.65 -1.56 0.17
N MET A 52 -4.71 -0.60 0.28
CA MET A 52 -3.46 -0.62 -0.47
C MET A 52 -2.65 -1.87 -0.14
N ALA A 53 -2.64 -2.34 1.11
CA ALA A 53 -1.96 -3.58 1.47
C ALA A 53 -2.52 -4.80 0.74
N GLN A 54 -3.84 -4.84 0.54
CA GLN A 54 -4.52 -5.87 -0.24
C GLN A 54 -4.27 -5.77 -1.76
N VAL A 55 -4.23 -4.56 -2.32
CA VAL A 55 -3.83 -4.35 -3.72
C VAL A 55 -2.37 -4.81 -3.92
N TRP A 56 -1.48 -4.38 -3.03
CA TRP A 56 -0.06 -4.71 -3.08
C TRP A 56 0.25 -6.18 -2.81
N SER A 57 -0.54 -6.87 -1.98
CA SER A 57 -0.31 -8.30 -1.71
C SER A 57 -0.35 -9.14 -2.98
N THR A 58 -1.24 -8.80 -3.92
CA THR A 58 -1.34 -9.48 -5.22
C THR A 58 -0.04 -9.33 -6.02
N ILE A 59 0.48 -8.11 -6.10
CA ILE A 59 1.76 -7.81 -6.78
C ILE A 59 2.92 -8.49 -6.05
N ARG A 60 2.91 -8.47 -4.71
CA ARG A 60 3.99 -8.98 -3.89
C ARG A 60 4.11 -10.50 -3.96
N VAL A 61 3.00 -11.23 -4.09
CA VAL A 61 3.06 -12.67 -4.30
C VAL A 61 3.76 -13.02 -5.61
N LEU A 62 3.44 -12.31 -6.70
CA LEU A 62 4.14 -12.47 -7.98
C LEU A 62 5.64 -12.12 -7.87
N GLU A 63 5.98 -11.11 -7.08
CA GLU A 63 7.39 -10.75 -6.85
C GLU A 63 8.14 -11.83 -6.07
N VAL A 64 7.56 -12.30 -4.96
CA VAL A 64 8.19 -13.32 -4.10
C VAL A 64 8.30 -14.65 -4.83
N SER A 65 7.33 -15.02 -5.67
CA SER A 65 7.38 -16.25 -6.47
C SER A 65 8.54 -16.27 -7.48
N GLN A 66 9.15 -15.12 -7.79
CA GLN A 66 10.32 -15.02 -8.67
C GLN A 66 11.64 -15.25 -7.93
N ILE A 67 11.65 -15.17 -6.60
CA ILE A 67 12.85 -15.44 -5.81
C ILE A 67 13.26 -16.90 -6.03
N ASN A 68 14.53 -17.11 -6.40
CA ASN A 68 15.11 -18.41 -6.74
C ASN A 68 14.48 -19.11 -7.98
N SER A 69 13.64 -18.41 -8.74
CA SER A 69 13.03 -18.97 -9.95
C SER A 69 14.05 -19.11 -11.08
N PRO A 70 14.23 -20.29 -11.69
CA PRO A 70 14.97 -20.42 -12.94
C PRO A 70 14.16 -19.80 -14.10
N PHE A 71 14.80 -19.67 -15.27
CA PHE A 71 14.17 -19.22 -16.53
C PHE A 71 13.88 -20.39 -17.48
N ASP A 72 13.46 -21.52 -16.92
CA ASP A 72 13.04 -22.70 -17.69
C ASP A 72 11.53 -22.69 -17.98
N ARG A 73 11.08 -23.68 -18.74
CA ARG A 73 9.68 -23.78 -19.18
C ARG A 73 8.71 -23.90 -18.00
N GLU A 74 9.06 -24.70 -16.99
CA GLU A 74 8.19 -24.94 -15.83
C GLU A 74 8.06 -23.67 -14.98
N ALA A 75 9.17 -22.98 -14.74
CA ALA A 75 9.15 -21.73 -13.99
C ALA A 75 8.36 -20.62 -14.69
N LEU A 76 8.50 -20.49 -16.01
CA LEU A 76 7.72 -19.54 -16.79
C LEU A 76 6.23 -19.90 -16.80
N GLU A 77 5.88 -21.18 -16.88
CA GLU A 77 4.50 -21.66 -16.78
C GLU A 77 3.87 -21.31 -15.42
N ILE A 78 4.58 -21.58 -14.32
CA ILE A 78 4.17 -21.20 -12.97
C ILE A 78 3.98 -19.69 -12.88
N LYS A 79 4.93 -18.89 -13.37
CA LYS A 79 4.85 -17.42 -13.32
C LYS A 79 3.66 -16.88 -14.09
N ASN A 80 3.41 -17.38 -15.30
CA ASN A 80 2.26 -17.02 -16.12
C ASN A 80 0.94 -17.32 -15.38
N CYS A 81 0.84 -18.50 -14.78
CA CYS A 81 -0.35 -18.90 -14.05
C CYS A 81 -0.59 -18.05 -12.79
N ILE A 82 0.45 -17.78 -11.99
CA ILE A 82 0.37 -16.88 -10.82
C ILE A 82 -0.07 -15.47 -11.25
N SER A 83 0.44 -14.96 -12.36
CA SER A 83 0.05 -13.65 -12.89
C SER A 83 -1.44 -13.59 -13.23
N LYS A 84 -1.98 -14.57 -13.97
CA LYS A 84 -3.42 -14.60 -14.30
C LYS A 84 -4.31 -14.76 -13.06
N LEU A 85 -3.88 -15.59 -12.10
CA LEU A 85 -4.56 -15.72 -10.81
C LEU A 85 -4.55 -14.40 -10.03
N GLY A 86 -3.42 -13.69 -10.08
CA GLY A 86 -3.27 -12.34 -9.54
C GLY A 86 -4.23 -11.35 -10.20
N ALA A 87 -4.39 -11.39 -11.52
CA ALA A 87 -5.37 -10.57 -12.24
C ALA A 87 -6.80 -10.83 -11.75
N LYS A 88 -7.21 -12.10 -11.62
CA LYS A 88 -8.52 -12.43 -11.06
C LYS A 88 -8.69 -11.92 -9.63
N ASN A 89 -7.66 -12.04 -8.79
CA ASN A 89 -7.71 -11.52 -7.43
C ASN A 89 -7.84 -9.99 -7.40
N MET A 90 -7.10 -9.27 -8.25
CA MET A 90 -7.22 -7.82 -8.41
C MET A 90 -8.64 -7.42 -8.83
N ASN A 91 -9.24 -8.16 -9.77
CA ASN A 91 -10.63 -7.92 -10.17
C ASN A 91 -11.62 -8.16 -9.02
N ASN A 92 -11.42 -9.20 -8.20
CA ASN A 92 -12.25 -9.42 -7.01
C ASN A 92 -12.14 -8.27 -6.00
N ILE A 93 -10.92 -7.78 -5.75
CA ILE A 93 -10.67 -6.63 -4.86
C ILE A 93 -11.44 -5.40 -5.35
N LYS A 94 -11.33 -5.10 -6.66
CA LYS A 94 -12.04 -3.98 -7.29
C LYS A 94 -13.57 -4.10 -7.18
N THR A 95 -14.11 -5.29 -7.42
CA THR A 95 -15.57 -5.49 -7.52
C THR A 95 -16.26 -5.66 -6.18
N LYS A 96 -15.52 -5.96 -5.11
CA LYS A 96 -16.11 -6.20 -3.77
C LYS A 96 -15.74 -5.14 -2.75
N GLU A 97 -14.50 -4.68 -2.73
CA GLU A 97 -13.98 -3.86 -1.62
C GLU A 97 -13.76 -2.41 -2.05
N PHE A 98 -13.36 -2.19 -3.30
CA PHE A 98 -13.13 -0.84 -3.80
C PHE A 98 -14.42 -0.05 -3.98
N ILE A 99 -15.53 -0.72 -4.28
CA ILE A 99 -16.86 -0.09 -4.38
C ILE A 99 -17.20 0.59 -3.06
N ASP A 100 -17.03 -0.09 -1.93
CA ASP A 100 -17.28 0.47 -0.59
C ASP A 100 -16.42 1.71 -0.32
N ILE A 101 -15.15 1.72 -0.75
CA ILE A 101 -14.27 2.89 -0.60
C ILE A 101 -14.75 4.06 -1.45
N LYS A 102 -15.18 3.80 -2.69
CA LYS A 102 -15.74 4.83 -3.57
C LYS A 102 -17.02 5.39 -2.97
N GLU A 103 -17.93 4.54 -2.50
CA GLU A 103 -19.15 4.99 -1.85
C GLU A 103 -18.83 5.82 -0.60
N GLU A 104 -17.97 5.32 0.28
CA GLU A 104 -17.66 5.98 1.55
C GLU A 104 -16.96 7.34 1.38
N PHE A 105 -16.08 7.51 0.38
CA PHE A 105 -15.23 8.69 0.27
C PHE A 105 -15.40 9.51 -1.02
N GLN A 106 -16.16 9.02 -2.01
CA GLN A 106 -16.58 9.82 -3.18
C GLN A 106 -18.06 10.21 -3.14
N SER A 107 -18.93 9.50 -2.40
CA SER A 107 -20.35 9.87 -2.27
C SER A 107 -20.65 10.80 -1.07
N THR A 108 -19.73 10.91 -0.10
CA THR A 108 -19.87 11.71 1.13
C THR A 108 -19.40 13.17 0.96
N ASN A 109 -19.58 13.73 -0.24
CA ASN A 109 -19.14 15.06 -0.69
C ASN A 109 -19.88 16.26 -0.05
N SER A 110 -20.34 16.14 1.19
CA SER A 110 -21.05 17.23 1.91
C SER A 110 -20.53 17.47 3.33
N SER A 111 -19.53 16.73 3.80
CA SER A 111 -19.17 16.72 5.22
C SER A 111 -17.85 17.43 5.58
N LEU A 112 -16.92 17.57 4.63
CA LEU A 112 -15.65 18.28 4.81
C LEU A 112 -15.83 19.75 4.45
N LYS A 113 -15.30 20.67 5.28
CA LYS A 113 -15.35 22.12 5.01
C LYS A 113 -14.16 22.58 4.16
N ASN A 114 -13.02 21.86 4.21
CA ASN A 114 -11.86 22.13 3.37
C ASN A 114 -11.97 21.43 2.01
N THR A 115 -12.42 22.16 0.99
CA THR A 115 -12.64 21.62 -0.36
C THR A 115 -11.37 21.13 -1.07
N ASN A 116 -10.17 21.49 -0.59
CA ASN A 116 -8.92 21.04 -1.20
C ASN A 116 -8.61 19.57 -0.87
N ILE A 117 -8.76 19.14 0.39
CA ILE A 117 -8.45 17.76 0.77
C ILE A 117 -9.40 16.76 0.11
N ASP A 118 -10.66 17.14 -0.08
CA ASP A 118 -11.69 16.36 -0.79
C ASP A 118 -11.28 16.06 -2.23
N SER A 119 -10.79 17.09 -2.93
CA SER A 119 -10.28 16.96 -4.29
C SER A 119 -9.09 16.00 -4.35
N TYR A 120 -8.19 16.06 -3.37
CA TYR A 120 -7.06 15.12 -3.30
C TYR A 120 -7.48 13.69 -2.95
N ILE A 121 -8.44 13.50 -2.06
CA ILE A 121 -9.02 12.18 -1.74
C ILE A 121 -9.66 11.60 -3.00
N THR A 122 -10.51 12.38 -3.68
CA THR A 122 -11.18 11.97 -4.92
C THR A 122 -10.18 11.61 -6.01
N ASN A 123 -9.17 12.45 -6.23
CA ASN A 123 -8.11 12.19 -7.20
C ASN A 123 -7.29 10.94 -6.84
N TYR A 124 -6.98 10.71 -5.56
CA TYR A 124 -6.29 9.49 -5.12
C TYR A 124 -7.15 8.26 -5.47
N ILE A 125 -8.42 8.22 -5.06
CA ILE A 125 -9.30 7.08 -5.37
C ILE A 125 -9.39 6.85 -6.89
N GLN A 126 -9.58 7.91 -7.69
CA GLN A 126 -9.62 7.80 -9.16
C GLN A 126 -8.32 7.26 -9.76
N LYS A 127 -7.16 7.76 -9.33
CA LYS A 127 -5.87 7.25 -9.83
C LYS A 127 -5.59 5.82 -9.36
N LEU A 128 -6.09 5.43 -8.19
CA LEU A 128 -6.00 4.06 -7.71
C LEU A 128 -6.85 3.11 -8.56
N GLU A 129 -8.06 3.50 -8.95
CA GLU A 129 -8.89 2.75 -9.90
C GLU A 129 -8.17 2.49 -11.21
N VAL A 130 -7.58 3.55 -11.79
CA VAL A 130 -6.79 3.46 -13.03
C VAL A 130 -5.60 2.53 -12.86
N PHE A 131 -4.88 2.62 -11.73
CA PHE A 131 -3.76 1.74 -11.41
C PHE A 131 -4.17 0.27 -11.27
N MET A 132 -5.28 -0.01 -10.57
CA MET A 132 -5.77 -1.38 -10.42
C MET A 132 -6.22 -1.96 -11.76
N ASN A 133 -6.92 -1.18 -12.59
CA ASN A 133 -7.29 -1.57 -13.96
C ASN A 133 -6.04 -1.88 -14.81
N TYR A 134 -5.03 -1.01 -14.74
CA TYR A 134 -3.77 -1.21 -15.45
C TYR A 134 -3.06 -2.50 -14.99
N THR A 135 -2.95 -2.69 -13.67
CA THR A 135 -2.25 -3.83 -13.07
C THR A 135 -2.97 -5.15 -13.38
N GLU A 136 -4.29 -5.19 -13.22
CA GLU A 136 -5.11 -6.34 -13.60
C GLU A 136 -4.91 -6.72 -15.07
N ASN A 137 -5.03 -5.75 -15.98
CA ASN A 137 -4.89 -5.99 -17.41
C ASN A 137 -3.48 -6.50 -17.74
N LYS A 138 -2.44 -5.87 -17.18
CA LYS A 138 -1.06 -6.34 -17.35
C LYS A 138 -0.90 -7.77 -16.82
N MET A 139 -1.37 -8.06 -15.61
CA MET A 139 -1.28 -9.41 -15.04
C MET A 139 -2.02 -10.47 -15.88
N ALA A 140 -3.19 -10.13 -16.45
CA ALA A 140 -3.98 -11.05 -17.26
C ALA A 140 -3.32 -11.36 -18.62
N ASN A 141 -2.78 -10.33 -19.26
CA ASN A 141 -2.34 -10.41 -20.65
C ASN A 141 -0.82 -10.56 -20.83
N THR A 142 -0.05 -10.48 -19.75
CA THR A 142 1.39 -10.68 -19.80
C THR A 142 1.71 -12.16 -20.00
N LYS A 143 2.57 -12.44 -20.98
CA LYS A 143 3.14 -13.77 -21.20
C LYS A 143 4.65 -13.73 -21.01
N TYR A 144 5.11 -14.32 -19.92
CA TYR A 144 6.53 -14.47 -19.62
C TYR A 144 7.14 -15.54 -20.50
N THR A 145 8.28 -15.22 -21.10
CA THR A 145 9.05 -16.10 -21.99
C THR A 145 10.51 -16.15 -21.56
N LYS A 146 11.32 -16.99 -22.20
CA LYS A 146 12.76 -17.02 -21.95
C LYS A 146 13.44 -15.70 -22.31
N ASP A 147 12.96 -15.03 -23.36
CA ASP A 147 13.51 -13.76 -23.84
C ASP A 147 13.03 -12.57 -22.99
N ASN A 148 11.86 -12.72 -22.36
CA ASN A 148 11.29 -11.72 -21.45
C ASN A 148 10.77 -12.39 -20.17
N PRO A 149 11.68 -12.76 -19.25
CA PRO A 149 11.27 -13.47 -18.03
C PRO A 149 10.67 -12.52 -16.98
N ILE A 150 10.92 -11.22 -17.08
CA ILE A 150 10.39 -10.17 -16.22
C ILE A 150 9.96 -9.00 -17.09
N ASP A 151 8.67 -8.70 -17.10
CA ASP A 151 8.14 -7.59 -17.86
C ASP A 151 8.46 -6.23 -17.27
N ASP A 152 8.63 -5.24 -18.14
CA ASP A 152 8.97 -3.88 -17.76
C ASP A 152 7.95 -3.26 -16.79
N TRP A 153 6.66 -3.56 -16.95
CA TRP A 153 5.62 -3.05 -16.05
C TRP A 153 5.83 -3.50 -14.60
N GLU A 154 6.34 -4.72 -14.37
CA GLU A 154 6.65 -5.20 -13.02
C GLU A 154 7.78 -4.37 -12.41
N ASN A 155 8.82 -4.07 -13.20
CA ASN A 155 9.92 -3.22 -12.75
C ASN A 155 9.42 -1.81 -12.41
N GLN A 156 8.51 -1.25 -13.22
CA GLN A 156 7.93 0.04 -12.94
C GLN A 156 7.10 0.04 -11.64
N ILE A 157 6.28 -0.99 -11.42
CA ILE A 157 5.45 -1.12 -10.22
C ILE A 157 6.29 -1.33 -8.95
N LYS A 158 7.27 -2.24 -8.97
CA LYS A 158 8.18 -2.48 -7.82
C LYS A 158 8.89 -1.19 -7.37
N ASN A 159 9.16 -0.30 -8.31
CA ASN A 159 9.85 0.96 -8.04
C ASN A 159 8.93 2.12 -7.63
N MET A 160 7.60 1.93 -7.60
CA MET A 160 6.61 2.97 -7.26
C MET A 160 6.86 3.59 -5.88
N MET A 161 7.24 2.77 -4.90
CA MET A 161 7.52 3.18 -3.52
C MET A 161 8.96 3.66 -3.29
N SER A 162 9.83 3.55 -4.30
CA SER A 162 11.22 3.96 -4.17
C SER A 162 11.39 5.46 -4.41
N ILE A 163 12.06 6.14 -3.46
CA ILE A 163 12.48 7.54 -3.61
C ILE A 163 13.61 7.64 -4.67
N LYS A 164 14.31 6.53 -4.93
CA LYS A 164 15.55 6.48 -5.70
C LYS A 164 15.39 6.47 -7.22
N PHE A 165 14.21 6.20 -7.77
CA PHE A 165 14.05 6.15 -9.23
C PHE A 165 13.18 7.28 -9.77
N ARG A 166 13.84 8.24 -10.45
CA ARG A 166 13.24 9.18 -11.41
C ARG A 166 12.76 8.49 -12.71
N LYS A 167 12.69 7.16 -12.75
CA LYS A 167 12.52 6.34 -13.97
C LYS A 167 11.10 5.84 -14.24
N ILE A 168 10.11 6.19 -13.41
CA ILE A 168 8.72 5.90 -13.78
C ILE A 168 8.33 6.96 -14.81
N GLU A 169 8.09 6.51 -16.04
CA GLU A 169 7.73 7.37 -17.16
C GLU A 169 6.49 8.21 -16.84
N GLU A 170 6.54 9.49 -17.23
CA GLU A 170 5.43 10.41 -17.03
C GLU A 170 4.16 9.91 -17.74
N GLY A 171 2.99 10.17 -17.15
CA GLY A 171 1.72 9.74 -17.71
C GLY A 171 1.35 8.26 -17.48
N THR A 172 2.28 7.41 -17.01
CA THR A 172 1.95 6.01 -16.64
C THR A 172 0.99 5.93 -15.45
N ALA A 173 0.18 4.86 -15.39
CA ALA A 173 -0.76 4.64 -14.29
C ALA A 173 -0.07 4.65 -12.90
N ASN A 174 1.11 4.04 -12.82
CA ASN A 174 1.92 3.98 -11.59
C ASN A 174 2.41 5.37 -11.15
N ARG A 175 2.87 6.18 -12.12
CA ARG A 175 3.29 7.55 -11.85
C ARG A 175 2.13 8.40 -11.37
N ASN A 176 0.99 8.31 -12.08
CA ASN A 176 -0.21 9.07 -11.76
C ASN A 176 -0.72 8.75 -10.35
N LEU A 177 -0.71 7.46 -9.96
CA LEU A 177 -1.07 7.05 -8.60
C LEU A 177 -0.09 7.61 -7.56
N ARG A 178 1.22 7.48 -7.80
CA ARG A 178 2.26 8.02 -6.90
C ARG A 178 2.08 9.52 -6.68
N ASP A 179 1.86 10.28 -7.75
CA ASP A 179 1.68 11.73 -7.68
C ASP A 179 0.39 12.11 -6.93
N ALA A 180 -0.70 11.36 -7.13
CA ALA A 180 -1.94 11.57 -6.38
C ALA A 180 -1.77 11.29 -4.87
N ILE A 181 -1.08 10.19 -4.52
CA ILE A 181 -0.72 9.88 -3.13
C ILE A 181 0.11 11.02 -2.51
N ASN A 182 1.10 11.54 -3.23
CA ASN A 182 1.95 12.63 -2.74
C ASN A 182 1.17 13.94 -2.58
N GLY A 183 0.28 14.25 -3.52
CA GLY A 183 -0.61 15.41 -3.43
C GLY A 183 -1.49 15.35 -2.18
N TYR A 184 -2.18 14.21 -1.98
CA TYR A 184 -2.99 13.97 -0.79
C TYR A 184 -2.17 14.09 0.51
N ARG A 185 -1.01 13.42 0.58
CA ARG A 185 -0.15 13.46 1.78
C ARG A 185 0.33 14.88 2.09
N THR A 186 0.60 15.69 1.07
CA THR A 186 1.01 17.09 1.24
C THR A 186 -0.11 17.90 1.88
N GLU A 187 -1.33 17.79 1.35
CA GLU A 187 -2.47 18.54 1.88
C GLU A 187 -2.88 18.06 3.27
N ARG A 188 -2.92 16.74 3.48
CA ARG A 188 -3.10 16.12 4.79
C ARG A 188 -2.13 16.68 5.83
N ASN A 189 -0.84 16.77 5.50
CA ASN A 189 0.17 17.24 6.43
C ASN A 189 -0.03 18.72 6.81
N LYS A 190 -0.57 19.55 5.91
CA LYS A 190 -0.92 20.95 6.23
C LYS A 190 -2.06 21.02 7.24
N ILE A 191 -3.06 20.14 7.09
CA ILE A 191 -4.26 20.12 7.94
C ILE A 191 -3.97 19.51 9.32
N MET A 192 -3.31 18.34 9.34
CA MET A 192 -3.11 17.56 10.57
C MET A 192 -1.83 17.94 11.35
N GLY A 193 -0.89 18.65 10.71
CA GLY A 193 0.38 19.01 11.32
C GLY A 193 1.15 17.79 11.87
N PRO A 194 1.68 17.85 13.11
CA PRO A 194 2.45 16.77 13.73
C PRO A 194 1.72 15.42 13.80
N SER A 195 0.39 15.41 13.91
CA SER A 195 -0.40 14.18 13.99
C SER A 195 -0.28 13.31 12.73
N ALA A 196 -0.03 13.91 11.56
CA ALA A 196 0.22 13.15 10.34
C ALA A 196 1.51 12.29 10.41
N GLN A 197 2.52 12.70 11.19
CA GLN A 197 3.74 11.92 11.38
C GLN A 197 3.51 10.67 12.24
N ILE A 198 2.52 10.72 13.13
CA ILE A 198 2.12 9.57 13.93
C ILE A 198 1.42 8.56 13.01
N LEU A 199 0.47 9.03 12.18
CA LEU A 199 -0.23 8.18 11.22
C LEU A 199 0.72 7.48 10.23
N SER A 200 1.75 8.17 9.73
CA SER A 200 2.70 7.53 8.81
C SER A 200 3.52 6.39 9.42
N LYS A 201 3.74 6.40 10.73
CA LYS A 201 4.39 5.28 11.45
C LYS A 201 3.43 4.10 11.63
N TYR A 202 2.17 4.38 11.97
CA TYR A 202 1.14 3.35 12.09
C TYR A 202 0.80 2.73 10.74
N ASP A 203 0.74 3.53 9.67
CA ASP A 203 0.53 3.09 8.29
C ASP A 203 1.49 1.95 7.95
N LYS A 204 2.80 2.12 8.21
CA LYS A 204 3.78 1.06 7.92
C LYS A 204 3.51 -0.25 8.67
N ILE A 205 3.23 -0.17 9.97
CA ILE A 205 3.01 -1.36 10.82
C ILE A 205 1.75 -2.12 10.38
N ILE A 206 0.67 -1.38 10.14
CA ILE A 206 -0.60 -1.94 9.69
C ILE A 206 -0.44 -2.50 8.28
N HIS A 207 0.17 -1.73 7.38
CA HIS A 207 0.34 -2.10 5.97
C HIS A 207 1.14 -3.40 5.81
N ASP A 208 2.31 -3.51 6.44
CA ASP A 208 3.17 -4.69 6.27
C ASP A 208 2.48 -5.96 6.79
N SER A 209 1.85 -5.89 7.97
CA SER A 209 1.15 -7.02 8.58
C SER A 209 -0.11 -7.42 7.77
N THR A 210 -0.87 -6.42 7.33
CA THR A 210 -2.09 -6.61 6.51
C THR A 210 -1.73 -7.18 5.15
N MET A 211 -0.64 -6.70 4.54
CA MET A 211 -0.16 -7.21 3.26
C MET A 211 0.20 -8.69 3.38
N LEU A 212 0.97 -9.08 4.41
CA LEU A 212 1.31 -10.50 4.65
C LEU A 212 0.06 -11.36 4.82
N PHE A 213 -0.94 -10.90 5.57
CA PHE A 213 -2.22 -11.59 5.72
C PHE A 213 -2.91 -11.79 4.35
N HIS A 214 -3.04 -10.73 3.54
CA HIS A 214 -3.68 -10.86 2.22
C HIS A 214 -2.86 -11.68 1.22
N MET A 215 -1.51 -11.67 1.32
CA MET A 215 -0.66 -12.55 0.53
C MET A 215 -0.98 -14.01 0.84
N ARG A 216 -1.07 -14.37 2.13
CA ARG A 216 -1.41 -15.74 2.55
C ARG A 216 -2.83 -16.11 2.13
N ASN A 217 -3.80 -15.22 2.29
CA ASN A 217 -5.17 -15.50 1.84
C ASN A 217 -5.25 -15.72 0.33
N PHE A 218 -4.53 -14.91 -0.46
CA PHE A 218 -4.46 -15.13 -1.90
C PHE A 218 -3.92 -16.53 -2.22
N VAL A 219 -2.83 -16.94 -1.57
CA VAL A 219 -2.20 -18.24 -1.80
C VAL A 219 -3.08 -19.38 -1.30
N SER A 220 -3.63 -19.27 -0.09
CA SER A 220 -4.57 -20.23 0.52
C SER A 220 -5.78 -20.45 -0.39
N ASN A 221 -6.40 -19.38 -0.87
CA ASN A 221 -7.58 -19.46 -1.75
C ASN A 221 -7.22 -20.01 -3.13
N THR A 222 -6.04 -19.69 -3.64
CA THR A 222 -5.54 -20.18 -4.93
C THR A 222 -5.20 -21.66 -4.90
N LEU A 223 -4.57 -22.13 -3.82
CA LEU A 223 -4.03 -23.48 -3.70
C LEU A 223 -4.92 -24.45 -2.90
N ASP A 224 -6.00 -23.95 -2.30
CA ASP A 224 -6.81 -24.66 -1.31
C ASP A 224 -5.95 -25.26 -0.16
N ILE A 225 -5.07 -24.42 0.42
CA ILE A 225 -4.19 -24.79 1.54
C ILE A 225 -4.53 -23.93 2.75
N LYS A 226 -5.10 -24.55 3.78
CA LYS A 226 -5.62 -23.82 4.96
C LYS A 226 -4.55 -23.30 5.92
N ASP A 227 -3.38 -23.93 5.98
CA ASP A 227 -2.39 -23.68 7.04
C ASP A 227 -1.04 -23.16 6.51
N ILE A 228 -1.05 -21.97 5.89
CA ILE A 228 0.19 -21.27 5.52
C ILE A 228 0.72 -20.53 6.75
N THR A 229 1.83 -21.02 7.31
CA THR A 229 2.42 -20.45 8.53
C THR A 229 3.12 -19.12 8.28
N ASP A 230 3.32 -18.34 9.35
CA ASP A 230 3.93 -17.02 9.29
C ASP A 230 5.34 -16.96 8.72
N ASN A 231 6.09 -18.05 8.88
CA ASN A 231 7.48 -18.17 8.46
C ASN A 231 7.62 -18.93 7.13
N GLN A 232 6.51 -19.31 6.49
CA GLN A 232 6.57 -20.06 5.24
C GLN A 232 7.01 -19.17 4.09
N ASN A 233 8.11 -19.54 3.44
CA ASN A 233 8.61 -18.83 2.28
C ASN A 233 7.77 -19.22 1.05
N ILE A 234 7.02 -18.28 0.50
CA ILE A 234 6.13 -18.47 -0.66
C ILE A 234 6.87 -18.17 -1.97
N ASP A 235 8.11 -18.63 -2.06
CA ASP A 235 8.99 -18.43 -3.21
C ASP A 235 8.72 -19.44 -4.32
N TYR A 236 9.55 -19.43 -5.37
CA TYR A 236 9.43 -20.35 -6.50
C TYR A 236 9.28 -21.82 -6.07
N TYR A 237 10.05 -22.29 -5.09
CA TYR A 237 10.02 -23.70 -4.70
C TYR A 237 8.69 -24.08 -4.05
N PHE A 238 8.11 -23.19 -3.25
CA PHE A 238 6.78 -23.40 -2.70
C PHE A 238 5.72 -23.57 -3.79
N TRP A 239 5.74 -22.70 -4.81
CA TRP A 239 4.83 -22.79 -5.95
C TRP A 239 5.06 -24.05 -6.77
N ARG A 240 6.32 -24.38 -7.05
CA ARG A 240 6.70 -25.60 -7.76
C ARG A 240 6.20 -26.86 -7.06
N SER A 241 6.40 -26.96 -5.74
CA SER A 241 5.93 -28.10 -4.94
C SER A 241 4.40 -28.24 -4.89
N ASN A 242 3.65 -27.19 -5.19
CA ASN A 242 2.19 -27.19 -5.21
C ASN A 242 1.60 -27.04 -6.63
N LYS A 243 2.42 -27.16 -7.69
CA LYS A 243 2.03 -26.85 -9.08
C LYS A 243 0.71 -27.47 -9.50
N GLU A 244 0.54 -28.76 -9.24
CA GLU A 244 -0.65 -29.53 -9.64
C GLU A 244 -1.97 -28.98 -9.08
N LYS A 245 -1.93 -28.23 -7.97
CA LYS A 245 -3.12 -27.64 -7.34
C LYS A 245 -3.67 -26.43 -8.08
N PHE A 246 -2.86 -25.75 -8.89
CA PHE A 246 -3.27 -24.50 -9.55
C PHE A 246 -3.01 -24.46 -11.04
N ILE A 247 -2.10 -25.29 -11.57
CA ILE A 247 -1.78 -25.27 -13.00
C ILE A 247 -2.94 -25.71 -13.89
N ASN A 248 -3.80 -26.59 -13.37
CA ASN A 248 -5.01 -27.06 -14.04
C ASN A 248 -6.22 -26.13 -13.83
N ASN A 249 -6.02 -24.99 -13.15
CA ASN A 249 -7.07 -23.99 -13.01
C ASN A 249 -7.41 -23.43 -14.40
N SER A 250 -8.70 -23.34 -14.74
CA SER A 250 -9.14 -22.86 -16.05
C SER A 250 -8.59 -21.48 -16.42
N ILE A 251 -8.33 -20.64 -15.40
CA ILE A 251 -7.71 -19.31 -15.57
C ILE A 251 -6.30 -19.42 -16.13
N CYS A 252 -5.58 -20.49 -15.83
CA CYS A 252 -4.20 -20.68 -16.29
C CYS A 252 -4.12 -21.23 -17.72
N SER A 253 -5.18 -21.92 -18.15
CA SER A 253 -5.33 -22.56 -19.46
C SER A 253 -5.65 -21.60 -20.61
N GLU A 254 -6.20 -20.42 -20.31
CA GLU A 254 -6.64 -19.38 -21.27
C GLU A 254 -5.55 -18.35 -21.55
#